data_AF-A0A4Q2YUZ8-F1
#
_entry.id   AF-A0A4Q2YUZ8-F1
#
_cell.length_a   1.000
_cell.length_b   1.000
_cell.length_c   1.000
_cell.angle_alpha   90.00
_cell.angle_beta   90.00
_cell.angle_gamma   90.00
#
_symmetry.space_group_name_H-M   'P 1'
#
loop_
_entity.id
_entity.type
_entity.pdbx_description
1 polymer ?
#
loop_
_entity_poly.entity_id
_entity_poly.type
_entity_poly.pdbx_seq_one_letter_code
_entity_poly.pdbx_strand_id
1 'polypeptide(L)' 'RGGFVILMEDVVIHPDHRGQGYGTMLVDYVADFAKKKQFKRITLLTDRISAESQEFFKKRGFDYSNMIPMRRIID' A
#
# COMPACT_ATOMS: atom_id res chain seq x y z
N ARG A 1 8.44 17.29 0.78
CA ARG A 1 9.48 17.48 -0.27
C ARG A 1 9.14 16.57 -1.45
N GLY A 2 9.33 17.02 -2.69
CA GLY A 2 9.11 16.19 -3.87
C GLY A 2 10.14 15.07 -4.02
N GLY A 3 9.88 14.12 -4.91
CA GLY A 3 10.79 13.01 -5.25
C GLY A 3 10.03 11.83 -5.85
N PHE A 4 10.77 10.78 -6.24
CA PHE A 4 10.15 9.54 -6.72
C PHE A 4 9.30 8.90 -5.62
N VAL A 5 8.10 8.48 -5.98
CA VAL A 5 7.11 7.84 -5.10
C VAL A 5 6.56 6.57 -5.75
N ILE A 6 6.05 5.66 -4.93
CA ILE A 6 5.34 4.47 -5.38
C ILE A 6 3.85 4.67 -5.11
N LEU A 7 3.03 4.35 -6.10
CA LEU A 7 1.59 4.14 -5.95
C LEU A 7 1.34 2.63 -6.00
N MET A 8 0.74 2.09 -4.95
CA MET A 8 0.24 0.71 -4.97
C MET A 8 -1.27 0.77 -5.13
N GLU A 9 -1.77 0.08 -6.14
CA GLU A 9 -3.19 -0.14 -6.37
C GLU A 9 -3.48 -1.62 -6.16
N ASP A 10 -4.59 -1.95 -5.51
CA ASP A 10 -5.15 -3.31 -5.36
C ASP A 10 -4.15 -4.39 -4.90
N VAL A 11 -3.68 -4.28 -3.66
CA VAL A 11 -2.86 -5.33 -3.02
C VAL A 11 -3.75 -6.45 -2.51
N VAL A 12 -3.78 -7.57 -3.22
CA VAL A 12 -4.66 -8.71 -2.92
C VAL A 12 -3.88 -10.00 -2.72
N ILE A 13 -4.20 -10.73 -1.66
CA ILE A 13 -3.81 -12.13 -1.47
C ILE A 13 -5.04 -13.01 -1.73
N HIS A 14 -4.85 -14.04 -2.56
CA HIS A 14 -5.88 -15.04 -2.83
C HIS A 14 -6.44 -15.59 -1.51
N PRO A 15 -7.77 -15.77 -1.35
CA PRO A 15 -8.39 -16.18 -0.08
C PRO A 15 -7.73 -17.41 0.56
N ASP A 16 -7.44 -18.44 -0.23
CA ASP A 16 -6.84 -19.70 0.25
C ASP A 16 -5.40 -19.55 0.76
N HIS A 17 -4.78 -18.40 0.52
CA HIS A 17 -3.40 -18.08 0.90
C HIS A 17 -3.33 -16.98 1.98
N ARG A 18 -4.46 -16.54 2.53
CA ARG A 18 -4.50 -15.56 3.62
C ARG A 18 -4.09 -16.20 4.95
N GLY A 19 -3.67 -15.37 5.91
CA GLY A 19 -3.19 -15.83 7.23
C GLY A 19 -1.82 -16.50 7.25
N GLN A 20 -1.20 -16.73 6.07
CA GLN A 20 0.09 -17.42 5.94
C GLN A 20 1.29 -16.45 5.85
N GLY A 21 1.07 -15.14 6.02
CA GLY A 21 2.13 -14.13 6.03
C GLY A 21 2.51 -13.55 4.66
N TYR A 22 1.95 -14.02 3.55
CA TYR A 22 2.30 -13.53 2.21
C TYR A 22 2.05 -12.02 2.01
N GLY A 23 0.98 -11.48 2.60
CA GLY A 23 0.74 -10.03 2.58
C GLY A 23 1.88 -9.26 3.24
N THR A 24 2.39 -9.74 4.39
CA THR A 24 3.56 -9.16 5.06
C THR A 24 4.78 -9.22 4.16
N MET A 25 5.08 -10.39 3.59
CA MET A 25 6.24 -10.56 2.71
C MET A 25 6.21 -9.59 1.53
N LEU A 26 5.04 -9.41 0.90
CA LEU A 26 4.87 -8.53 -0.24
C LEU A 26 5.08 -7.06 0.15
N VAL A 27 4.42 -6.59 1.21
CA VAL A 27 4.51 -5.18 1.64
C VAL A 27 5.93 -4.83 2.13
N ASP A 28 6.56 -5.72 2.90
CA ASP A 28 7.91 -5.51 3.41
C ASP A 28 8.93 -5.46 2.28
N TYR A 29 8.79 -6.33 1.27
CA TYR A 29 9.64 -6.29 0.08
C TYR A 29 9.51 -4.95 -0.65
N VAL A 30 8.29 -4.44 -0.86
CA VAL A 30 8.07 -3.15 -1.53
C VAL A 30 8.68 -2.01 -0.71
N ALA A 31 8.52 -2.02 0.62
CA ALA A 31 9.13 -1.03 1.50
C ALA A 31 10.67 -1.04 1.41
N ASP A 32 11.29 -2.21 1.40
CA ASP A 32 12.74 -2.33 1.29
C ASP A 32 13.26 -1.96 -0.09
N PHE A 33 12.52 -2.30 -1.15
CA PHE A 33 12.81 -1.82 -2.50
C PHE A 33 12.78 -0.29 -2.56
N ALA A 34 11.73 0.33 -2.01
CA ALA A 34 11.57 1.78 -1.97
C ALA A 34 12.73 2.46 -1.24
N LYS A 35 13.14 1.93 -0.08
CA LYS A 35 14.31 2.42 0.67
C LYS A 35 15.59 2.34 -0.14
N LYS A 36 15.89 1.17 -0.73
CA LYS A 36 17.11 0.93 -1.53
C LYS A 36 17.21 1.87 -2.75
N LYS A 37 16.06 2.21 -3.34
CA LYS A 37 15.97 3.11 -4.50
C LYS A 37 15.70 4.58 -4.11
N GLN A 38 15.73 4.89 -2.81
CA GLN A 38 15.58 6.26 -2.27
C GLN A 38 14.23 6.94 -2.62
N PHE A 39 13.17 6.15 -2.82
CA PHE A 39 11.81 6.66 -2.94
C PHE A 39 11.40 7.37 -1.64
N LYS A 40 10.57 8.41 -1.76
CA LYS A 40 10.19 9.26 -0.64
C LYS A 40 8.94 8.80 0.09
N ARG A 41 8.06 8.06 -0.59
CA ARG A 41 6.78 7.60 -0.05
C ARG A 41 6.21 6.44 -0.87
N ILE A 42 5.44 5.60 -0.20
CA ILE A 42 4.50 4.66 -0.79
C ILE A 42 3.09 5.15 -0.45
N THR A 43 2.22 5.26 -1.45
CA THR A 43 0.79 5.57 -1.25
C THR A 43 0.00 4.34 -1.68
N LEU A 44 -0.81 3.82 -0.79
CA LEU A 44 -1.74 2.74 -1.07
C LEU A 44 -3.10 3.34 -1.45
N LEU A 45 -3.59 3.00 -2.64
CA LEU A 45 -4.99 3.13 -3.00
C LEU A 45 -5.62 1.75 -2.90
N THR A 46 -6.73 1.69 -2.18
CA THR A 46 -7.49 0.47 -1.97
C THR A 46 -8.94 0.87 -1.77
N ASP A 47 -9.85 0.00 -2.17
CA ASP A 47 -11.26 0.11 -1.80
C ASP A 47 -11.43 0.14 -0.28
N ARG A 48 -12.62 0.53 0.19
CA ARG A 48 -12.96 0.59 1.63
C ARG A 48 -12.54 -0.71 2.31
N ILE A 49 -11.39 -0.64 2.98
CA ILE A 49 -10.76 -1.80 3.59
C ILE A 49 -11.52 -2.17 4.85
N SER A 50 -11.69 -3.48 5.08
CA SER A 50 -12.14 -4.00 6.37
C SER A 50 -11.25 -3.44 7.49
N ALA A 51 -11.78 -3.38 8.71
CA ALA A 51 -10.99 -2.96 9.87
C ALA A 51 -9.70 -3.80 10.02
N GLU A 52 -9.77 -5.09 9.69
CA GLU A 52 -8.61 -5.99 9.68
C GLU A 52 -7.53 -5.54 8.70
N SER A 53 -7.89 -5.23 7.46
CA SER A 53 -6.93 -4.77 6.46
C SER A 53 -6.36 -3.38 6.79
N GLN A 54 -7.15 -2.49 7.40
CA GLN A 54 -6.65 -1.19 7.89
C GLN A 54 -5.58 -1.40 8.96
N GLU A 55 -5.85 -2.24 9.96
CA GLU A 55 -4.89 -2.54 11.02
C GLU A 55 -3.65 -3.28 10.49
N PHE A 56 -3.81 -4.13 9.47
CA PHE A 56 -2.69 -4.75 8.78
C PHE A 56 -1.72 -3.69 8.23
N PHE A 57 -2.20 -2.72 7.44
CA PHE A 57 -1.35 -1.68 6.85
C PHE A 57 -0.80 -0.68 7.88
N LYS A 58 -1.60 -0.27 8.88
CA LYS A 58 -1.14 0.59 9.98
C LYS A 58 0.04 -0.02 10.73
N LYS A 59 -0.02 -1.32 11.04
CA LYS A 59 1.09 -2.05 11.66
C LYS A 59 2.37 -2.06 10.82
N ARG A 60 2.29 -1.76 9.51
CA ARG A 60 3.45 -1.60 8.60
C ARG A 60 3.80 -0.12 8.34
N GLY A 61 3.28 0.81 9.14
CA GLY A 61 3.62 2.23 9.07
C GLY A 61 2.91 3.00 7.96
N PHE A 62 1.78 2.49 7.46
CA PHE A 62 0.87 3.29 6.64
C PHE A 62 -0.05 4.12 7.53
N ASP A 63 -0.18 5.39 7.20
CA ASP A 63 -1.12 6.32 7.82
C ASP A 63 -2.02 6.97 6.78
N TYR A 64 -3.17 7.47 7.24
CA TYR A 64 -4.07 8.22 6.38
C TYR A 64 -3.40 9.52 5.90
N SER A 65 -3.51 9.78 4.61
CA SER A 65 -3.10 11.05 4.02
C SER A 65 -4.23 12.07 4.16
N ASN A 66 -3.87 13.34 4.35
CA ASN A 66 -4.80 14.46 4.24
C ASN A 66 -5.21 14.75 2.77
N MET A 67 -4.59 14.05 1.80
CA MET A 67 -4.91 14.18 0.38
C MET A 67 -6.00 13.19 -0.03
N ILE A 68 -6.98 13.67 -0.79
CA ILE A 68 -8.03 12.84 -1.38
C ILE A 68 -7.64 12.50 -2.82
N PRO A 69 -7.65 11.23 -3.23
CA PRO A 69 -7.40 10.86 -4.62
C PRO A 69 -8.53 11.41 -5.52
N MET A 70 -8.15 12.06 -6.61
CA MET A 70 -9.07 12.53 -7.65
C MET A 70 -8.84 11.70 -8.92
N ARG A 71 -9.92 11.28 -9.59
CA ARG A 71 -9.85 10.52 -10.84
C ARG A 71 -10.74 11.15 -11.90
N ARG A 72 -10.26 11.16 -13.14
CA ARG A 72 -11.05 11.46 -14.35
C ARG A 72 -10.98 10.23 -15.24
N ILE A 73 -12.12 9.64 -15.54
CA ILE A 73 -12.22 8.55 -16.52
C ILE A 73 -12.13 9.20 -17.91
N ILE A 74 -11.26 8.65 -18.75
CA ILE A 74 -11.13 9.03 -20.16
C ILE A 74 -11.60 7.82 -20.96
N ASP A 75 -12.45 8.10 -21.93
CA ASP A 75 -13.01 7.20 -22.93
C ASP A 75 -12.00 6.83 -24.03
#